data_AF-S7VV35-F1
#
_entry.id   AF-S7VV35-F1
#
_cell.length_a   1.000
_cell.length_b   1.000
_cell.length_c   1.000
_cell.angle_alpha   90.00
_cell.angle_beta   90.00
_cell.angle_gamma   90.00
#
_symmetry.space_group_name_H-M   'P 1'
#
loop_
_entity.id
_entity.type
_entity.pdbx_description
1 polymer ?
#
loop_
_entity_poly.entity_id
_entity_poly.type
_entity_poly.pdbx_seq_one_letter_code
_entity_poly.pdbx_strand_id
1 'polypeptide(L)'
;MVNHEYKGVFVLNMNSDFTKTLDVVDVSELSIGNSSSLESYQGDILYTSKNGIFNYNEVEHKFVKNSALTDLIASKTFTSGKMVVDQTGKLWLFFENNISYITNDNLTNKPQITDISIPSSLRKGVLGFENIQHIEGEKYILGTVNGYLTLDLSNIEADTPHSIHFNTIMKKNIDGSSNYLSLTESGSFEHEKGIVSFGFSVPEYNKFLDVSYSYKIEGLSDKWSDWSHASNVQFENISFGDYTLEVKGKVGNQLTENTIVYHFEVNRPWYISNLAILMYVLILIGIAFLVNKVYKFYYERILKHEHIKSERALIQIKNEKLNQDIEGKNRELVISTMSIIKKNELLNKIKKELKSNRSNKDIGSAIDLIDTNLNNNKDWKFFKEAFNNADKDFMDKIKAAHPDLTPNDLKFCAYLRLNLSSKEMAPLLNISIKSVETKRYRLRKRLHLNHDDSLVNYILKF
;
A
#
# COMPACT_ATOMS: atom_id res chain seq x y z
N MET A 1 -11.37 46.14 -62.76
CA MET A 1 -11.22 45.94 -61.30
C MET A 1 -9.91 45.20 -61.06
N VAL A 2 -9.19 45.50 -59.98
CA VAL A 2 -7.91 44.87 -59.65
C VAL A 2 -7.97 44.35 -58.22
N ASN A 3 -7.56 43.10 -58.03
CA ASN A 3 -7.38 42.51 -56.70
C ASN A 3 -5.93 42.65 -56.27
N HIS A 4 -5.72 43.02 -55.01
CA HIS A 4 -4.43 42.96 -54.38
C HIS A 4 -4.55 42.23 -53.05
N GLU A 5 -3.83 41.12 -52.91
CA GLU A 5 -3.93 40.19 -51.78
C GLU A 5 -3.96 40.88 -50.40
N TYR A 6 -3.07 41.85 -50.17
CA TYR A 6 -2.96 42.57 -48.90
C TYR A 6 -3.73 43.90 -48.81
N LYS A 7 -4.28 44.40 -49.92
CA LYS A 7 -4.88 45.74 -49.99
C LYS A 7 -6.36 45.71 -50.33
N GLY A 8 -6.90 44.56 -50.71
CA GLY A 8 -8.29 44.40 -51.10
C GLY A 8 -8.50 44.66 -52.58
N VAL A 9 -9.75 44.99 -52.92
CA VAL A 9 -10.23 45.09 -54.29
C VAL A 9 -10.47 46.55 -54.66
N PHE A 10 -9.95 46.96 -55.81
CA PHE A 10 -10.06 48.33 -56.32
C PHE A 10 -10.77 48.35 -57.67
N VAL A 11 -11.74 49.24 -57.82
CA VAL A 11 -12.31 49.58 -59.13
C VAL A 11 -11.49 50.74 -59.69
N LEU A 12 -10.76 50.46 -60.78
CA LEU A 12 -9.96 51.46 -61.48
C LEU A 12 -10.76 52.00 -62.66
N ASN A 13 -11.08 53.28 -62.63
CA ASN A 13 -11.62 54.00 -63.77
C ASN A 13 -10.45 54.46 -64.62
N MET A 14 -10.29 53.87 -65.81
CA MET A 14 -9.17 54.13 -66.70
C MET A 14 -9.59 55.07 -67.83
N ASN A 15 -8.62 55.77 -68.45
CA ASN A 15 -8.87 56.40 -69.74
C ASN A 15 -9.07 55.36 -70.85
N SER A 16 -9.60 55.76 -72.01
CA SER A 16 -9.94 54.87 -73.13
C SER A 16 -8.80 53.96 -73.58
N ASP A 17 -7.56 54.43 -73.44
CA ASP A 17 -6.36 53.74 -73.93
C ASP A 17 -5.66 52.93 -72.82
N PHE A 18 -6.26 52.86 -71.62
CA PHE A 18 -5.75 52.16 -70.44
C PHE A 18 -4.33 52.58 -69.98
N THR A 19 -3.89 53.79 -70.34
CA THR A 19 -2.56 54.32 -69.99
C THR A 19 -2.53 55.10 -68.68
N LYS A 20 -3.68 55.59 -68.20
CA LYS A 20 -3.80 56.38 -66.99
C LYS A 20 -5.06 56.01 -66.20
N THR A 21 -4.90 55.87 -64.89
CA THR A 21 -6.02 55.77 -63.95
C THR A 21 -6.57 57.17 -63.68
N LEU A 22 -7.85 57.36 -63.99
CA LEU A 22 -8.59 58.60 -63.77
C LEU A 22 -9.12 58.68 -62.34
N ASP A 23 -9.62 57.55 -61.81
CA ASP A 23 -10.20 57.45 -60.48
C ASP A 23 -10.05 56.03 -59.92
N VAL A 24 -10.00 55.91 -58.59
CA VAL A 24 -9.82 54.64 -57.86
C VAL A 24 -10.82 54.57 -56.73
N VAL A 25 -11.73 53.59 -56.81
CA VAL A 25 -12.70 53.31 -55.76
C VAL A 25 -12.25 52.07 -54.99
N ASP A 26 -12.04 52.22 -53.68
CA ASP A 26 -11.75 51.13 -52.76
C ASP A 26 -13.05 50.41 -52.38
N VAL A 27 -13.06 49.08 -52.52
CA VAL A 27 -14.16 48.21 -52.11
C VAL A 27 -13.83 47.60 -50.73
N SER A 28 -13.72 48.47 -49.73
CA SER A 28 -13.14 48.18 -48.41
C SER A 28 -13.98 47.27 -47.47
N GLU A 29 -15.13 46.76 -47.92
CA GLU A 29 -16.00 45.88 -47.13
C GLU A 29 -15.59 44.39 -47.17
N LEU A 30 -14.67 44.01 -48.06
CA LEU A 30 -14.15 42.65 -48.13
C LEU A 30 -13.04 42.43 -47.10
N SER A 31 -13.13 41.33 -46.35
CA SER A 31 -12.02 40.86 -45.55
C SER A 31 -10.82 40.57 -46.46
N ILE A 32 -9.72 41.29 -46.23
CA ILE A 32 -8.42 41.03 -46.85
C ILE A 32 -8.04 39.58 -46.50
N GLY A 33 -7.72 38.78 -47.52
CA GLY A 33 -7.46 37.35 -47.37
C GLY A 33 -6.32 36.92 -48.26
N ASN A 34 -5.39 36.15 -47.70
CA ASN A 34 -4.29 35.57 -48.46
C ASN A 34 -4.81 34.74 -49.64
N SER A 35 -4.12 34.86 -50.78
CA SER A 35 -4.42 34.24 -52.07
C SER A 35 -5.85 34.48 -52.58
N SER A 36 -6.48 35.62 -52.28
CA SER A 36 -7.79 35.94 -52.87
C SER A 36 -7.70 36.13 -54.39
N SER A 37 -8.83 35.95 -55.09
CA SER A 37 -8.86 36.12 -56.55
C SER A 37 -10.15 36.81 -57.00
N LEU A 38 -10.02 37.55 -58.10
CA LEU A 38 -11.16 37.97 -58.93
C LEU A 38 -11.18 37.12 -60.19
N GLU A 39 -12.37 36.76 -60.65
CA GLU A 39 -12.56 36.10 -61.95
C GLU A 39 -13.93 36.45 -62.53
N SER A 40 -14.02 36.52 -63.85
CA SER A 40 -15.30 36.73 -64.54
C SER A 40 -15.93 35.39 -64.88
N TYR A 41 -17.15 35.14 -64.40
CA TYR A 41 -17.88 33.90 -64.65
C TYR A 41 -19.35 34.16 -64.97
N GLN A 42 -19.82 33.67 -66.12
CA GLN A 42 -21.22 33.81 -66.58
C GLN A 42 -21.75 35.26 -66.60
N GLY A 43 -20.87 36.24 -66.82
CA GLY A 43 -21.23 37.66 -66.86
C GLY A 43 -21.10 38.38 -65.51
N ASP A 44 -20.90 37.64 -64.41
CA ASP A 44 -20.67 38.20 -63.08
C ASP A 44 -19.17 38.28 -62.77
N ILE A 45 -18.79 39.28 -61.97
CA ILE A 45 -17.46 39.35 -61.36
C ILE A 45 -17.52 38.64 -60.01
N LEU A 46 -16.76 37.55 -59.88
CA LEU A 46 -16.64 36.78 -58.65
C LEU A 46 -15.38 37.20 -57.88
N TYR A 47 -15.51 37.34 -56.57
CA TYR A 47 -14.41 37.42 -55.62
C TYR A 47 -14.40 36.18 -54.74
N THR A 48 -13.25 35.53 -54.63
CA THR A 48 -13.09 34.32 -53.80
C THR A 48 -12.01 34.53 -52.76
N SER A 49 -12.32 34.11 -51.53
CA SER A 49 -11.42 34.14 -50.37
C SER A 49 -11.74 32.98 -49.43
N LYS A 50 -11.00 32.87 -48.33
CA LYS A 50 -11.26 31.88 -47.27
C LYS A 50 -12.69 31.94 -46.71
N ASN A 51 -13.36 33.09 -46.80
CA ASN A 51 -14.71 33.30 -46.29
C ASN A 51 -15.82 32.91 -47.28
N GLY A 52 -15.47 32.52 -48.51
CA GLY A 52 -16.42 32.09 -49.54
C GLY A 52 -16.25 32.81 -50.88
N ILE A 53 -17.28 32.68 -51.70
CA ILE A 53 -17.38 33.25 -53.04
C ILE A 53 -18.44 34.37 -53.00
N PHE A 54 -18.15 35.50 -53.62
CA PHE A 54 -18.97 36.71 -53.61
C PHE A 54 -19.17 37.24 -55.03
N ASN A 55 -20.38 37.68 -55.35
CA ASN A 55 -20.69 38.39 -56.60
C ASN A 55 -20.55 39.89 -56.39
N TYR A 56 -19.97 40.57 -57.37
CA TYR A 56 -20.01 42.02 -57.41
C TYR A 56 -21.39 42.51 -57.85
N ASN A 57 -22.04 43.32 -57.02
CA ASN A 57 -23.24 44.07 -57.36
C ASN A 57 -22.84 45.43 -57.92
N GLU A 58 -23.06 45.63 -59.23
CA GLU A 58 -22.70 46.86 -59.92
C GLU A 58 -23.48 48.10 -59.44
N VAL A 59 -24.72 47.91 -58.96
CA VAL A 59 -25.59 49.01 -58.51
C VAL A 59 -25.16 49.52 -57.14
N GLU A 60 -24.84 48.60 -56.23
CA GLU A 60 -24.43 48.94 -54.86
C GLU A 60 -22.91 49.15 -54.72
N HIS A 61 -22.14 48.85 -55.77
CA HIS A 61 -20.67 48.84 -55.77
C HIS A 61 -20.07 47.97 -54.65
N LYS A 62 -20.71 46.82 -54.38
CA LYS A 62 -20.41 45.96 -53.23
C LYS A 62 -20.36 44.49 -53.60
N PHE A 63 -19.61 43.71 -52.84
CA PHE A 63 -19.60 42.27 -52.97
C PHE A 63 -20.63 41.63 -52.05
N VAL A 64 -21.54 40.86 -52.64
CA VAL A 64 -22.59 40.12 -51.94
C VAL A 64 -22.25 38.64 -51.97
N LYS A 65 -22.35 37.96 -50.83
CA LYS A 65 -22.00 36.53 -50.73
C LYS A 65 -22.87 35.69 -51.67
N ASN A 66 -22.24 34.88 -52.49
CA ASN A 66 -22.91 33.88 -53.31
C ASN A 66 -23.09 32.61 -52.49
N SER A 67 -24.24 32.44 -51.85
CA SER A 67 -24.51 31.24 -51.04
C SER A 67 -24.46 29.96 -51.89
N ALA A 68 -24.99 29.99 -53.12
CA ALA A 68 -25.02 28.80 -53.98
C ALA A 68 -23.62 28.25 -54.30
N LEU A 69 -22.66 29.12 -54.62
CA LEU A 69 -21.27 28.71 -54.86
C LEU A 69 -20.49 28.50 -53.56
N THR A 70 -20.75 29.30 -52.52
CA THR A 70 -20.04 29.18 -51.24
C THR A 70 -20.36 27.87 -50.54
N ASP A 71 -21.63 27.43 -50.57
CA ASP A 71 -22.05 26.20 -49.90
C ASP A 71 -21.40 24.96 -50.53
N LEU A 72 -21.12 24.99 -51.84
CA LEU A 72 -20.41 23.91 -52.54
C LEU A 72 -18.96 23.73 -52.07
N ILE A 73 -18.33 24.80 -51.58
CA ILE A 73 -16.93 24.79 -51.14
C ILE A 73 -16.75 24.77 -49.62
N ALA A 74 -17.85 24.83 -48.85
CA ALA A 74 -17.81 25.00 -47.39
C ALA A 74 -17.12 23.83 -46.65
N SER A 75 -17.20 22.62 -47.19
CA SER A 75 -16.55 21.42 -46.63
C SER A 75 -15.11 21.23 -47.10
N LYS A 76 -14.62 22.07 -48.02
CA LYS A 76 -13.28 21.94 -48.60
C LYS A 76 -12.23 22.60 -47.71
N THR A 77 -11.01 22.07 -47.76
CA THR A 77 -9.86 22.69 -47.09
C THR A 77 -9.28 23.78 -48.00
N PHE A 78 -9.54 25.04 -47.65
CA PHE A 78 -9.10 26.20 -48.42
C PHE A 78 -7.57 26.29 -48.51
N THR A 79 -7.06 26.57 -49.72
CA THR A 79 -5.62 26.86 -49.96
C THR A 79 -5.42 28.21 -50.63
N SER A 80 -6.16 28.42 -51.70
CA SER A 80 -6.11 29.61 -52.54
C SER A 80 -7.53 29.95 -52.99
N GLY A 81 -7.80 31.25 -53.16
CA GLY A 81 -9.01 31.74 -53.78
C GLY A 81 -8.91 31.78 -55.30
N LYS A 82 -7.79 31.33 -55.88
CA LYS A 82 -7.57 31.32 -57.33
C LYS A 82 -8.69 30.55 -58.03
N MET A 83 -9.27 31.22 -59.01
CA MET A 83 -10.23 30.67 -59.95
C MET A 83 -9.66 30.73 -61.36
N VAL A 84 -10.09 29.80 -62.21
CA VAL A 84 -9.83 29.80 -63.64
C VAL A 84 -11.11 29.41 -64.36
N VAL A 85 -11.59 30.26 -65.27
CA VAL A 85 -12.70 29.90 -66.16
C VAL A 85 -12.12 29.40 -67.47
N ASP A 86 -12.47 28.17 -67.84
CA ASP A 86 -11.99 27.59 -69.09
C ASP A 86 -12.88 27.94 -70.29
N GLN A 87 -12.41 27.57 -71.48
CA GLN A 87 -13.11 27.83 -72.74
C GLN A 87 -14.41 27.00 -72.89
N THR A 88 -14.58 25.95 -72.09
CA THR A 88 -15.78 25.10 -72.05
C THR A 88 -16.83 25.64 -71.07
N GLY A 89 -16.51 26.70 -70.33
CA GLY A 89 -17.39 27.33 -69.34
C GLY A 89 -17.34 26.67 -67.96
N LYS A 90 -16.35 25.80 -67.67
CA LYS A 90 -16.14 25.28 -66.32
C LYS A 90 -15.39 26.31 -65.47
N LEU A 91 -15.79 26.45 -64.22
CA LEU A 91 -15.09 27.26 -63.22
C LEU A 91 -14.23 26.37 -62.34
N TRP A 92 -12.92 26.46 -62.48
CA TRP A 92 -11.93 25.67 -61.74
C TRP A 92 -11.51 26.34 -60.44
N LEU A 93 -11.40 25.54 -59.38
CA LEU A 93 -10.97 25.94 -58.03
C LEU A 93 -9.93 24.96 -57.47
N PHE A 94 -9.07 25.46 -56.59
CA PHE A 94 -7.93 24.71 -56.07
C PHE A 94 -7.98 24.63 -54.54
N PHE A 95 -7.94 23.41 -54.00
CA PHE A 95 -8.01 23.11 -52.56
C PHE A 95 -6.83 22.25 -52.11
N GLU A 96 -6.68 22.03 -50.80
CA GLU A 96 -5.52 21.29 -50.27
C GLU A 96 -5.44 19.86 -50.79
N ASN A 97 -6.56 19.14 -50.77
CA ASN A 97 -6.57 17.71 -51.10
C ASN A 97 -7.00 17.44 -52.56
N ASN A 98 -7.57 18.42 -53.24
CA ASN A 98 -8.19 18.23 -54.55
C ASN A 98 -8.19 19.52 -55.39
N ILE A 99 -8.47 19.33 -56.68
CA ILE A 99 -8.90 20.39 -57.60
C ILE A 99 -10.38 20.12 -57.85
N SER A 100 -11.18 21.16 -58.02
CA SER A 100 -12.60 20.99 -58.37
C SER A 100 -12.96 21.88 -59.54
N TYR A 101 -13.99 21.49 -60.29
CA TYR A 101 -14.62 22.37 -61.26
C TYR A 101 -16.12 22.44 -61.01
N ILE A 102 -16.70 23.59 -61.35
CA ILE A 102 -18.14 23.84 -61.25
C ILE A 102 -18.73 23.93 -62.66
N THR A 103 -19.82 23.19 -62.86
CA THR A 103 -20.70 23.24 -64.03
C THR A 103 -22.14 23.46 -63.57
N ASN A 104 -23.01 23.98 -64.44
CA ASN A 104 -24.44 24.02 -64.15
C ASN A 104 -25.12 22.74 -64.62
N ASP A 105 -26.01 22.20 -63.80
CA ASP A 105 -26.88 21.09 -64.14
C ASP A 105 -27.76 21.45 -65.34
N ASN A 106 -27.78 20.60 -66.36
CA ASN A 106 -28.46 20.88 -67.63
C ASN A 106 -29.99 21.05 -67.49
N LEU A 107 -30.60 20.50 -66.43
CA LEU A 107 -32.05 20.50 -66.23
C LEU A 107 -32.51 21.60 -65.26
N THR A 108 -31.76 21.79 -64.18
CA THR A 108 -32.12 22.69 -63.07
C THR A 108 -31.35 24.00 -63.09
N ASN A 109 -30.31 24.11 -63.92
CA ASN A 109 -29.35 25.22 -63.97
C ASN A 109 -28.72 25.56 -62.61
N LYS A 110 -28.68 24.59 -61.69
CA LYS A 110 -28.01 24.72 -60.39
C LYS A 110 -26.54 24.37 -60.52
N PRO A 111 -25.63 25.09 -59.84
CA PRO A 111 -24.21 24.76 -59.88
C PRO A 111 -23.97 23.41 -59.17
N GLN A 112 -23.15 22.57 -59.81
CA GLN A 112 -22.65 21.30 -59.30
C GLN A 112 -21.14 21.34 -59.31
N ILE A 113 -20.54 20.86 -58.22
CA ILE A 113 -19.09 20.76 -58.07
C ILE A 113 -18.65 19.32 -58.29
N THR A 114 -17.63 19.12 -59.11
CA THR A 114 -16.97 17.83 -59.30
C THR A 114 -15.55 17.92 -58.75
N ASP A 115 -15.16 16.95 -57.94
CA ASP A 115 -13.83 16.87 -57.35
C ASP A 115 -12.90 15.96 -58.14
N ILE A 116 -11.64 16.36 -58.22
CA ILE A 116 -10.55 15.59 -58.78
C ILE A 116 -9.46 15.55 -57.71
N SER A 117 -9.25 14.36 -57.15
CA SER A 117 -8.27 14.09 -56.10
C SER A 117 -6.84 14.25 -56.65
N ILE A 118 -6.34 15.47 -56.67
CA ILE A 118 -4.96 15.84 -56.98
C ILE A 118 -4.53 16.83 -55.89
N PRO A 119 -3.79 16.41 -54.85
CA PRO A 119 -3.46 17.25 -53.69
C PRO A 119 -2.42 18.33 -54.03
N SER A 120 -2.42 19.42 -53.25
CA SER A 120 -1.51 20.57 -53.40
C SER A 120 -0.03 20.15 -53.34
N SER A 121 0.29 19.17 -52.50
CA SER A 121 1.61 18.56 -52.33
C SER A 121 2.17 17.93 -53.62
N LEU A 122 1.29 17.48 -54.51
CA LEU A 122 1.64 16.87 -55.80
C LEU A 122 1.70 17.92 -56.91
N ARG A 123 0.80 18.91 -56.88
CA ARG A 123 0.82 20.05 -57.82
C ARG A 123 2.07 20.89 -57.63
N LYS A 124 2.55 21.03 -56.38
CA LYS A 124 3.71 21.85 -55.99
C LYS A 124 3.68 23.23 -56.68
N GLY A 125 2.50 23.84 -56.75
CA GLY A 125 2.28 25.15 -57.37
C GLY A 125 2.56 26.28 -56.40
N VAL A 126 2.75 27.50 -56.93
CA VAL A 126 2.76 28.70 -56.10
C VAL A 126 1.31 29.06 -55.76
N LEU A 127 0.99 29.18 -54.48
CA LEU A 127 -0.35 29.55 -54.01
C LEU A 127 -0.77 30.90 -54.62
N GLY A 128 -2.01 30.98 -55.12
CA GLY A 128 -2.54 32.17 -55.81
C GLY A 128 -2.22 32.22 -57.30
N PHE A 129 -1.30 31.39 -57.79
CA PHE A 129 -0.89 31.30 -59.19
C PHE A 129 -1.20 29.92 -59.80
N GLU A 130 -2.14 29.19 -59.18
CA GLU A 130 -2.68 27.97 -59.76
C GLU A 130 -3.26 28.27 -61.15
N ASN A 131 -3.01 27.36 -62.08
CA ASN A 131 -3.40 27.52 -63.47
C ASN A 131 -3.77 26.17 -64.05
N ILE A 132 -4.82 26.17 -64.88
CA ILE A 132 -5.25 25.03 -65.65
C ILE A 132 -5.72 25.52 -67.01
N GLN A 133 -5.35 24.82 -68.07
CA GLN A 133 -5.68 25.20 -69.44
C GLN A 133 -6.28 24.01 -70.17
N HIS A 134 -7.46 24.21 -70.76
CA HIS A 134 -8.07 23.25 -71.68
C HIS A 134 -7.25 23.15 -72.98
N ILE A 135 -7.04 21.94 -73.47
CA ILE A 135 -6.34 21.66 -74.73
C ILE A 135 -7.33 21.25 -75.82
N GLU A 136 -7.95 20.08 -75.64
CA GLU A 136 -8.84 19.43 -76.60
C GLU A 136 -9.72 18.42 -75.85
N GLY A 137 -10.98 18.25 -76.29
CA GLY A 137 -11.90 17.29 -75.66
C GLY A 137 -12.00 17.49 -74.15
N GLU A 138 -11.65 16.47 -73.38
CA GLU A 138 -11.60 16.51 -71.91
C GLU A 138 -10.16 16.55 -71.35
N LYS A 139 -9.18 16.97 -72.17
CA LYS A 139 -7.78 17.07 -71.77
C LYS A 139 -7.39 18.49 -71.35
N TYR A 140 -6.65 18.57 -70.25
CA TYR A 140 -6.19 19.80 -69.63
C TYR A 140 -4.69 19.71 -69.29
N ILE A 141 -4.03 20.87 -69.25
CA ILE A 141 -2.68 21.03 -68.70
C ILE A 141 -2.79 21.81 -67.39
N LEU A 142 -2.18 21.28 -66.34
CA LEU A 142 -2.02 21.96 -65.07
C LEU A 142 -0.54 22.33 -64.88
N GLY A 143 -0.23 23.61 -64.72
CA GLY A 143 1.14 24.05 -64.45
C GLY A 143 1.60 23.67 -63.04
N THR A 144 2.88 23.33 -62.91
CA THR A 144 3.57 23.07 -61.64
C THR A 144 4.86 23.90 -61.58
N VAL A 145 5.52 23.99 -60.42
CA VAL A 145 6.80 24.74 -60.32
C VAL A 145 7.90 24.20 -61.25
N ASN A 146 7.88 22.91 -61.59
CA ASN A 146 8.94 22.25 -62.37
C ASN A 146 8.45 21.67 -63.72
N GLY A 147 7.34 22.18 -64.28
CA GLY A 147 6.77 21.66 -65.52
C GLY A 147 5.25 21.67 -65.49
N TYR A 148 4.61 20.60 -65.96
CA TYR A 148 3.16 20.50 -66.01
C TYR A 148 2.66 19.07 -65.82
N LEU A 149 1.40 18.92 -65.42
CA LEU A 149 0.63 17.68 -65.44
C LEU A 149 -0.37 17.72 -66.59
N THR A 150 -0.57 16.60 -67.26
CA THR A 150 -1.68 16.40 -68.20
C THR A 150 -2.80 15.67 -67.48
N LEU A 151 -4.00 16.24 -67.53
CA LEU A 151 -5.20 15.70 -66.92
C LEU A 151 -6.19 15.34 -68.03
N ASP A 152 -6.75 14.15 -67.99
CA ASP A 152 -7.78 13.71 -68.93
C ASP A 152 -9.05 13.32 -68.16
N LEU A 153 -10.10 14.14 -68.24
CA LEU A 153 -11.30 13.95 -67.44
C LEU A 153 -12.11 12.72 -67.90
N SER A 154 -11.90 12.21 -69.12
CA SER A 154 -12.58 10.99 -69.56
C SER A 154 -12.06 9.73 -68.87
N ASN A 155 -10.84 9.78 -68.32
CA ASN A 155 -10.18 8.66 -67.67
C ASN A 155 -10.26 8.74 -66.14
N ILE A 156 -10.92 9.76 -65.59
CA ILE A 156 -11.24 9.79 -64.17
C ILE A 156 -12.36 8.77 -63.98
N GLU A 157 -11.97 7.55 -63.63
CA GLU A 157 -12.91 6.49 -63.30
C GLU A 157 -13.82 6.97 -62.16
N ALA A 158 -15.13 6.86 -62.37
CA ALA A 158 -16.12 7.15 -61.35
C ALA A 158 -15.96 6.17 -60.19
N ASP A 159 -15.87 6.71 -58.96
CA ASP A 159 -16.02 6.03 -57.66
C ASP A 159 -15.70 4.53 -57.68
N THR A 160 -14.45 4.17 -57.97
CA THR A 160 -14.05 2.76 -57.87
C THR A 160 -14.16 2.33 -56.41
N PRO A 161 -14.91 1.28 -56.08
CA PRO A 161 -15.07 0.88 -54.70
C PRO A 161 -13.75 0.34 -54.15
N HIS A 162 -13.25 0.97 -53.09
CA HIS A 162 -12.04 0.52 -52.40
C HIS A 162 -12.38 -0.28 -51.15
N SER A 163 -11.65 -1.37 -50.94
CA SER A 163 -11.71 -2.17 -49.71
C SER A 163 -10.41 -2.03 -48.92
N ILE A 164 -10.54 -1.97 -47.59
CA ILE A 164 -9.41 -2.01 -46.66
C ILE A 164 -9.18 -3.43 -46.15
N HIS A 165 -7.91 -3.80 -45.93
CA HIS A 165 -7.50 -5.12 -45.46
C HIS A 165 -6.43 -5.02 -44.36
N PHE A 166 -6.43 -5.96 -43.41
CA PHE A 166 -5.29 -6.17 -42.52
C PHE A 166 -4.15 -6.84 -43.30
N ASN A 167 -2.93 -6.39 -43.04
CA ASN A 167 -1.70 -6.95 -43.60
C ASN A 167 -0.93 -7.73 -42.54
N THR A 168 -0.86 -7.18 -41.34
CA THR A 168 -0.07 -7.75 -40.25
C THR A 168 -0.74 -7.48 -38.92
N ILE A 169 -0.77 -8.49 -38.05
CA ILE A 169 -1.11 -8.33 -36.64
C ILE A 169 0.02 -8.99 -35.88
N MET A 170 0.71 -8.23 -35.02
CA MET A 170 1.81 -8.77 -34.22
C MET A 170 1.82 -8.19 -32.81
N LYS A 171 2.32 -8.99 -31.87
CA LYS A 171 2.72 -8.52 -30.55
C LYS A 171 4.23 -8.61 -30.42
N LYS A 172 4.86 -7.51 -30.05
CA LYS A 172 6.27 -7.42 -29.68
C LYS A 172 6.39 -7.38 -28.15
N ASN A 173 7.12 -8.32 -27.58
CA ASN A 173 7.38 -8.41 -26.14
C ASN A 173 8.57 -7.52 -25.74
N ILE A 174 8.75 -7.28 -24.43
CA ILE A 174 9.87 -6.47 -23.89
C ILE A 174 11.24 -7.03 -24.30
N ASP A 175 11.38 -8.35 -24.38
CA ASP A 175 12.62 -9.04 -24.75
C ASP A 175 12.99 -8.84 -26.24
N GLY A 176 12.11 -8.19 -27.02
CA GLY A 176 12.29 -7.95 -28.44
C GLY A 176 11.75 -9.06 -29.33
N SER A 177 11.25 -10.17 -28.77
CA SER A 177 10.57 -11.21 -29.54
C SER A 177 9.25 -10.71 -30.11
N SER A 178 8.90 -11.15 -31.32
CA SER A 178 7.66 -10.78 -32.00
C SER A 178 6.88 -12.03 -32.39
N ASN A 179 5.59 -12.04 -32.06
CA ASN A 179 4.65 -13.09 -32.43
C ASN A 179 3.62 -12.52 -33.42
N TYR A 180 3.54 -13.12 -34.60
CA TYR A 180 2.53 -12.79 -35.61
C TYR A 180 1.26 -13.59 -35.36
N LEU A 181 0.12 -12.96 -35.55
CA LEU A 181 -1.21 -13.54 -35.36
C LEU A 181 -1.96 -13.69 -36.68
N SER A 182 -2.97 -14.55 -36.64
CA SER A 182 -3.94 -14.67 -37.71
C SER A 182 -4.66 -13.33 -37.93
N LEU A 183 -4.89 -12.99 -39.21
CA LEU A 183 -5.59 -11.77 -39.60
C LEU A 183 -7.11 -11.91 -39.51
N THR A 184 -7.62 -13.15 -39.48
CA THR A 184 -9.06 -13.46 -39.58
C THR A 184 -9.66 -14.01 -38.29
N GLU A 185 -8.84 -14.67 -37.46
CA GLU A 185 -9.29 -15.26 -36.20
C GLU A 185 -9.04 -14.30 -35.04
N SER A 186 -9.92 -14.33 -34.04
CA SER A 186 -9.75 -13.54 -32.82
C SER A 186 -8.43 -13.89 -32.13
N GLY A 187 -7.65 -12.86 -31.82
CA GLY A 187 -6.36 -13.02 -31.14
C GLY A 187 -6.53 -13.17 -29.63
N SER A 188 -5.65 -13.96 -28.99
CA SER A 188 -5.48 -13.91 -27.54
C SER A 188 -4.02 -13.55 -27.23
N PHE A 189 -3.84 -12.52 -26.41
CA PHE A 189 -2.54 -12.07 -25.95
C PHE A 189 -2.36 -12.46 -24.49
N GLU A 190 -1.21 -13.03 -24.15
CA GLU A 190 -0.82 -13.15 -22.73
C GLU A 190 -0.64 -11.76 -22.10
N HIS A 191 -0.91 -11.66 -20.79
CA HIS A 191 -0.70 -10.44 -20.01
C HIS A 191 0.79 -10.15 -19.83
N GLU A 192 1.43 -9.70 -20.89
CA GLU A 192 2.81 -9.25 -20.85
C GLU A 192 2.90 -7.86 -21.43
N LYS A 193 3.73 -7.04 -20.78
CA LYS A 193 4.07 -5.71 -21.30
C LYS A 193 4.70 -5.87 -22.68
N GLY A 194 4.30 -4.98 -23.59
CA GLY A 194 4.69 -5.08 -24.99
C GLY A 194 3.93 -4.11 -25.86
N ILE A 195 4.12 -4.25 -27.16
CA ILE A 195 3.51 -3.41 -28.18
C ILE A 195 2.69 -4.31 -29.09
N VAL A 196 1.38 -4.05 -29.18
CA VAL A 196 0.52 -4.69 -30.17
C VAL A 196 0.43 -3.76 -31.38
N SER A 197 0.79 -4.29 -32.55
CA SER A 197 0.85 -3.53 -33.79
C SER A 197 -0.07 -4.15 -34.83
N PHE A 198 -0.86 -3.29 -35.48
CA PHE A 198 -1.77 -3.65 -36.56
C PHE A 198 -1.35 -2.87 -37.80
N GLY A 199 -1.08 -3.58 -38.89
CA GLY A 199 -0.81 -3.03 -40.20
C GLY A 199 -1.97 -3.31 -41.13
N PHE A 200 -2.33 -2.35 -41.94
CA PHE A 200 -3.46 -2.41 -42.87
C PHE A 200 -3.16 -1.63 -44.14
N SER A 201 -3.88 -1.90 -45.22
CA SER A 201 -3.77 -1.14 -46.46
C SER A 201 -5.04 -1.14 -47.28
N VAL A 202 -5.13 -0.19 -48.20
CA VAL A 202 -6.08 -0.18 -49.31
C VAL A 202 -5.25 -0.37 -50.58
N PRO A 203 -5.58 -1.31 -51.48
CA PRO A 203 -4.82 -1.56 -52.69
C PRO A 203 -5.11 -0.50 -53.75
N GLU A 204 -4.65 0.73 -53.50
CA GLU A 204 -4.68 1.85 -54.45
C GLU A 204 -3.27 2.12 -54.96
N TYR A 205 -3.11 2.10 -56.28
CA TYR A 205 -1.81 2.25 -56.97
C TYR A 205 -1.68 3.58 -57.72
N ASN A 206 -2.78 4.30 -57.87
CA ASN A 206 -2.81 5.62 -58.45
C ASN A 206 -2.15 6.61 -57.49
N LYS A 207 -0.95 7.07 -57.87
CA LYS A 207 -0.15 8.03 -57.09
C LYS A 207 -0.86 9.36 -56.80
N PHE A 208 -1.90 9.70 -57.58
CA PHE A 208 -2.66 10.94 -57.40
C PHE A 208 -3.75 10.79 -56.32
N LEU A 209 -4.13 9.55 -55.95
CA LEU A 209 -5.13 9.27 -54.94
C LEU A 209 -4.48 9.04 -53.57
N ASP A 210 -4.62 10.02 -52.67
CA ASP A 210 -4.14 9.88 -51.30
C ASP A 210 -5.00 8.90 -50.51
N VAL A 211 -4.36 7.93 -49.87
CA VAL A 211 -5.01 7.02 -48.93
C VAL A 211 -4.78 7.52 -47.50
N SER A 212 -5.85 7.56 -46.73
CA SER A 212 -5.83 7.89 -45.30
C SER A 212 -6.69 6.92 -44.50
N TYR A 213 -6.38 6.79 -43.22
CA TYR A 213 -6.96 5.82 -42.31
C TYR A 213 -7.44 6.50 -41.05
N SER A 214 -8.50 5.96 -40.46
CA SER A 214 -8.99 6.32 -39.13
C SER A 214 -9.34 5.04 -38.41
N TYR A 215 -9.03 4.98 -37.12
CA TYR A 215 -9.29 3.81 -36.28
C TYR A 215 -9.99 4.19 -34.98
N LYS A 216 -10.69 3.23 -34.38
CA LYS A 216 -11.15 3.28 -32.97
C LYS A 216 -10.88 1.94 -32.30
N ILE A 217 -10.72 1.96 -30.99
CA ILE A 217 -10.49 0.74 -30.21
C ILE A 217 -11.45 0.69 -29.01
N GLU A 218 -12.51 -0.09 -29.17
CA GLU A 218 -13.47 -0.32 -28.10
C GLU A 218 -12.76 -1.06 -26.96
N GLY A 219 -13.01 -0.61 -25.73
CA GLY A 219 -12.25 -1.00 -24.53
C GLY A 219 -11.16 -0.01 -24.10
N LEU A 220 -10.72 0.90 -24.98
CA LEU A 220 -9.92 2.08 -24.60
C LEU A 220 -10.63 3.40 -24.89
N SER A 221 -11.18 3.57 -26.10
CA SER A 221 -11.89 4.79 -26.50
C SER A 221 -12.88 4.53 -27.63
N ASP A 222 -14.10 5.05 -27.46
CA ASP A 222 -15.17 4.91 -28.45
C ASP A 222 -15.14 5.98 -29.56
N LYS A 223 -14.12 6.86 -29.56
CA LYS A 223 -13.98 7.92 -30.58
C LYS A 223 -13.04 7.48 -31.70
N TRP A 224 -13.42 7.78 -32.94
CA TRP A 224 -12.54 7.66 -34.09
C TRP A 224 -11.34 8.61 -33.98
N SER A 225 -10.17 8.13 -34.38
CA SER A 225 -8.97 8.95 -34.54
C SER A 225 -9.16 9.98 -35.66
N ASP A 226 -8.34 11.03 -35.63
CA ASP A 226 -8.16 11.87 -36.82
C ASP A 226 -7.65 11.03 -38.00
N TRP A 227 -7.90 11.52 -39.22
CA TRP A 227 -7.42 10.88 -40.43
C TRP A 227 -5.91 11.02 -40.55
N SER A 228 -5.22 9.91 -40.82
CA SER A 228 -3.77 9.85 -40.96
C SER A 228 -3.35 8.99 -42.15
N HIS A 229 -2.21 9.31 -42.77
CA HIS A 229 -1.62 8.47 -43.82
C HIS A 229 -0.89 7.23 -43.27
N ALA A 230 -0.78 7.10 -41.95
CA ALA A 230 -0.15 5.95 -41.33
C ALA A 230 -0.96 4.67 -41.58
N SER A 231 -0.35 3.70 -42.27
CA SER A 231 -0.92 2.39 -42.58
C SER A 231 -0.73 1.37 -41.44
N ASN A 232 -0.43 1.86 -40.24
CA ASN A 232 -0.30 1.05 -39.04
C ASN A 232 -0.77 1.82 -37.80
N VAL A 233 -1.13 1.07 -36.76
CA VAL A 233 -1.38 1.58 -35.42
C VAL A 233 -0.71 0.67 -34.40
N GLN A 234 -0.17 1.29 -33.34
CA GLN A 234 0.51 0.60 -32.26
C GLN A 234 -0.08 1.00 -30.92
N PHE A 235 -0.26 0.02 -30.05
CA PHE A 235 -0.74 0.23 -28.70
C PHE A 235 0.27 -0.37 -27.72
N GLU A 236 0.74 0.46 -26.80
CA GLU A 236 1.72 0.07 -25.80
C GLU A 236 1.04 -0.30 -24.48
N ASN A 237 1.46 -1.41 -23.88
CA ASN A 237 1.07 -1.82 -22.53
C ASN A 237 -0.45 -1.80 -22.27
N ILE A 238 -1.23 -2.32 -23.22
CA ILE A 238 -2.68 -2.45 -23.07
C ILE A 238 -2.97 -3.33 -21.84
N SER A 239 -3.97 -2.92 -21.04
CA SER A 239 -4.41 -3.66 -19.85
C SER A 239 -5.12 -4.96 -20.22
N PHE A 240 -5.36 -5.85 -19.24
CA PHE A 240 -6.19 -7.03 -19.49
C PHE A 240 -7.64 -6.64 -19.81
N GLY A 241 -8.28 -7.39 -20.70
CA GLY A 241 -9.66 -7.15 -21.12
C GLY A 241 -9.91 -7.55 -22.57
N ASP A 242 -11.17 -7.38 -22.99
CA ASP A 242 -11.62 -7.60 -24.36
C ASP A 242 -11.57 -6.30 -25.14
N TYR A 243 -11.03 -6.37 -26.36
CA TYR A 243 -10.85 -5.21 -27.23
C TYR A 243 -11.33 -5.50 -28.64
N THR A 244 -11.91 -4.48 -29.27
CA THR A 244 -12.30 -4.51 -30.68
C THR A 244 -11.66 -3.34 -31.39
N LEU A 245 -10.72 -3.63 -32.29
CA LEU A 245 -10.13 -2.63 -33.18
C LEU A 245 -10.98 -2.54 -34.45
N GLU A 246 -11.45 -1.33 -34.77
CA GLU A 246 -12.09 -1.04 -36.05
C GLU A 246 -11.24 -0.02 -36.83
N VAL A 247 -11.01 -0.29 -38.11
CA VAL A 247 -10.26 0.60 -39.01
C VAL A 247 -11.04 0.79 -40.31
N LYS A 248 -11.13 2.04 -40.74
CA LYS A 248 -11.70 2.42 -42.04
C LYS A 248 -10.71 3.24 -42.84
N GLY A 249 -10.77 3.11 -44.15
CA GLY A 249 -9.95 3.87 -45.08
C GLY A 249 -10.74 4.96 -45.79
N LYS A 250 -10.01 5.89 -46.38
CA LYS A 250 -10.52 6.89 -47.31
C LYS A 250 -9.51 7.09 -48.42
N VAL A 251 -9.94 6.98 -49.66
CA VAL A 251 -9.15 7.21 -50.87
C VAL A 251 -9.63 8.50 -51.51
N GLY A 252 -8.78 9.53 -51.49
CA GLY A 252 -9.19 10.89 -51.82
C GLY A 252 -10.34 11.36 -50.92
N ASN A 253 -11.53 11.53 -51.49
CA ASN A 253 -12.75 11.92 -50.79
C ASN A 253 -13.73 10.76 -50.55
N GLN A 254 -13.45 9.56 -51.05
CA GLN A 254 -14.34 8.40 -50.95
C GLN A 254 -13.95 7.50 -49.78
N LEU A 255 -14.91 7.10 -48.96
CA LEU A 255 -14.71 6.11 -47.90
C LEU A 255 -14.64 4.70 -48.48
N THR A 256 -13.85 3.82 -47.86
CA THR A 256 -13.83 2.40 -48.21
C THR A 256 -15.20 1.75 -47.95
N GLU A 257 -15.57 0.76 -48.75
CA GLU A 257 -16.87 0.07 -48.62
C GLU A 257 -17.00 -0.69 -47.29
N ASN A 258 -15.89 -1.22 -46.80
CA ASN A 258 -15.83 -1.99 -45.57
C ASN A 258 -15.06 -1.22 -44.46
N THR A 259 -15.38 -1.60 -43.23
CA THR A 259 -14.57 -1.34 -42.04
C THR A 259 -13.99 -2.68 -41.61
N ILE A 260 -12.67 -2.77 -41.48
CA ILE A 260 -12.04 -3.99 -40.96
C ILE A 260 -12.12 -3.99 -39.44
N VAL A 261 -12.44 -5.16 -38.89
CA VAL A 261 -12.66 -5.36 -37.46
C VAL A 261 -11.78 -6.49 -36.97
N TYR A 262 -11.10 -6.29 -35.85
CA TYR A 262 -10.31 -7.32 -35.20
C TYR A 262 -10.64 -7.38 -33.71
N HIS A 263 -11.05 -8.57 -33.26
CA HIS A 263 -11.36 -8.84 -31.86
C HIS A 263 -10.16 -9.51 -31.22
N PHE A 264 -9.75 -9.02 -30.05
CA PHE A 264 -8.70 -9.65 -29.28
C PHE A 264 -8.90 -9.52 -27.78
N GLU A 265 -8.46 -10.54 -27.05
CA GLU A 265 -8.46 -10.54 -25.59
C GLU A 265 -7.04 -10.44 -25.08
N VAL A 266 -6.80 -9.55 -24.12
CA VAL A 266 -5.59 -9.54 -23.31
C VAL A 266 -5.90 -10.28 -22.01
N ASN A 267 -5.31 -11.46 -21.85
CA ASN A 267 -5.53 -12.33 -20.68
C ASN A 267 -5.24 -11.59 -19.36
N ARG A 268 -5.79 -12.09 -18.26
CA ARG A 268 -5.46 -11.57 -16.92
C ARG A 268 -4.05 -11.98 -16.49
N PRO A 269 -3.34 -11.15 -15.71
CA PRO A 269 -2.07 -11.55 -15.12
C PRO A 269 -2.24 -12.76 -14.19
N TRP A 270 -1.27 -13.68 -14.20
CA TRP A 270 -1.31 -14.92 -13.42
C TRP A 270 -1.46 -14.71 -11.91
N TYR A 271 -0.92 -13.61 -11.35
CA TYR A 271 -0.99 -13.29 -9.92
C TYR A 271 -2.36 -12.75 -9.47
N ILE A 272 -3.26 -12.43 -10.41
CA ILE A 272 -4.67 -12.07 -10.15
C ILE A 272 -5.62 -13.20 -10.58
N SER A 273 -5.08 -14.37 -10.97
CA SER A 273 -5.92 -15.52 -11.30
C SER A 273 -6.73 -15.98 -10.08
N ASN A 274 -7.92 -16.56 -10.31
CA ASN A 274 -8.76 -17.11 -9.23
C ASN A 274 -7.99 -18.13 -8.37
N LEU A 275 -7.10 -18.90 -8.99
CA LEU A 275 -6.23 -19.87 -8.31
C LEU A 275 -5.19 -19.16 -7.43
N ALA A 276 -4.55 -18.08 -7.91
CA ALA A 276 -3.62 -17.28 -7.10
C ALA A 276 -4.32 -16.64 -5.89
N ILE A 277 -5.54 -16.12 -6.07
CA ILE A 277 -6.35 -15.57 -4.99
C ILE A 277 -6.65 -16.64 -3.94
N LEU A 278 -7.06 -17.85 -4.36
CA LEU A 278 -7.28 -18.98 -3.46
C LEU A 278 -6.00 -19.32 -2.66
N MET A 279 -4.85 -19.35 -3.32
CA MET A 279 -3.56 -19.60 -2.67
C MET A 279 -3.21 -18.52 -1.65
N TYR A 280 -3.46 -17.25 -1.94
CA TYR A 280 -3.26 -16.17 -0.96
C TYR A 280 -4.16 -16.31 0.26
N VAL A 281 -5.42 -16.69 0.07
CA VAL A 281 -6.35 -16.97 1.18
C VAL A 281 -5.86 -18.16 2.03
N LEU A 282 -5.38 -19.23 1.39
CA LEU A 282 -4.82 -20.38 2.11
C LEU A 282 -3.56 -20.02 2.90
N ILE A 283 -2.67 -19.22 2.32
CA ILE A 283 -1.48 -18.71 3.02
C ILE A 283 -1.89 -17.86 4.23
N LEU A 284 -2.87 -16.96 4.07
CA LEU A 284 -3.40 -16.13 5.15
C LEU A 284 -3.97 -16.99 6.29
N ILE A 285 -4.76 -18.01 5.97
CA ILE A 285 -5.30 -18.96 6.96
C ILE A 285 -4.17 -19.74 7.64
N GLY A 286 -3.16 -20.17 6.88
CA GLY A 286 -1.97 -20.83 7.42
C GLY A 286 -1.19 -19.95 8.40
N ILE A 287 -0.99 -18.67 8.06
CA ILE A 287 -0.35 -17.69 8.95
C ILE A 287 -1.19 -17.47 10.21
N ALA A 288 -2.51 -17.28 10.07
CA ALA A 288 -3.41 -17.13 11.22
C ALA A 288 -3.38 -18.36 12.14
N PHE A 289 -3.34 -19.56 11.56
CA PHE A 289 -3.20 -20.81 12.30
C PHE A 289 -1.85 -20.91 13.03
N LEU A 290 -0.75 -20.55 12.38
CA LEU A 290 0.59 -20.51 13.00
C LEU A 290 0.64 -19.50 14.15
N VAL A 291 0.12 -18.29 13.95
CA VAL A 291 0.02 -17.26 14.99
C VAL A 291 -0.79 -17.77 16.18
N ASN A 292 -1.96 -18.37 15.94
CA ASN A 292 -2.78 -18.96 17.00
C ASN A 292 -2.05 -20.08 17.75
N LYS A 293 -1.32 -20.94 17.03
CA LYS A 293 -0.53 -22.04 17.63
C LYS A 293 0.62 -21.50 18.50
N VAL A 294 1.36 -20.50 18.02
CA VAL A 294 2.42 -19.83 18.79
C VAL A 294 1.85 -19.12 20.01
N TYR A 295 0.74 -18.40 19.84
CA TYR A 295 0.06 -17.71 20.93
C TYR A 295 -0.39 -18.68 22.02
N LYS A 296 -1.01 -19.80 21.65
CA LYS A 296 -1.43 -20.85 22.60
C LYS A 296 -0.24 -21.44 23.35
N PHE A 297 0.84 -21.78 22.65
CA PHE A 297 2.05 -22.31 23.27
C PHE A 297 2.71 -21.32 24.24
N TYR A 298 2.73 -20.04 23.88
CA TYR A 298 3.23 -18.97 24.75
C TYR A 298 2.37 -18.80 26.00
N TYR A 299 1.04 -18.80 25.84
CA TYR A 299 0.09 -18.64 26.94
C TYR A 299 0.14 -19.81 27.94
N GLU A 300 0.23 -21.05 27.46
CA GLU A 300 0.40 -22.24 28.30
C GLU A 300 1.70 -22.18 29.12
N ARG A 301 2.79 -21.64 28.56
CA ARG A 301 4.06 -21.45 29.28
C ARG A 301 3.93 -20.43 30.40
N ILE A 302 3.25 -19.30 30.17
CA ILE A 302 3.02 -18.29 31.19
C ILE A 302 2.22 -18.88 32.35
N LEU A 303 1.08 -19.53 32.05
CA LEU A 303 0.25 -20.16 33.06
C LEU A 303 1.04 -21.18 33.89
N LYS A 304 1.87 -21.99 33.25
CA LYS A 304 2.72 -22.97 33.95
C LYS A 304 3.72 -22.29 34.89
N HIS A 305 4.32 -21.17 34.48
CA HIS A 305 5.23 -20.40 35.34
C HIS A 305 4.50 -19.78 36.53
N GLU A 306 3.27 -19.31 36.36
CA GLU A 306 2.45 -18.79 37.46
C GLU A 306 2.06 -19.90 38.46
N HIS A 307 1.65 -21.06 37.96
CA HIS A 307 1.36 -22.24 38.81
C HIS A 307 2.58 -22.69 39.62
N ILE A 308 3.76 -22.74 39.01
CA ILE A 308 5.00 -23.12 39.72
C ILE A 308 5.34 -22.07 40.79
N LYS A 309 5.13 -20.77 40.52
CA LYS A 309 5.38 -19.71 41.50
C LYS A 309 4.43 -19.81 42.70
N SER A 310 3.13 -20.05 42.46
CA SER A 310 2.15 -20.18 43.53
C SER A 310 2.38 -21.43 44.38
N GLU A 311 2.73 -22.56 43.76
CA GLU A 311 3.11 -23.78 44.49
C GLU A 311 4.34 -23.57 45.38
N ARG A 312 5.38 -22.88 44.90
CA ARG A 312 6.57 -22.57 45.70
C ARG A 312 6.24 -21.69 46.90
N ALA A 313 5.41 -20.66 46.71
CA ALA A 313 4.97 -19.79 47.79
C ALA A 313 4.19 -20.59 48.86
N LEU A 314 3.32 -21.51 48.43
CA LEU A 314 2.57 -22.37 49.33
C LEU A 314 3.47 -23.31 50.14
N ILE A 315 4.49 -23.92 49.51
CA ILE A 315 5.48 -24.76 50.18
C ILE A 315 6.26 -23.96 51.21
N GLN A 316 6.65 -22.72 50.90
CA GLN A 316 7.39 -21.85 51.82
C GLN A 316 6.57 -21.53 53.08
N ILE A 317 5.31 -21.12 52.90
CA ILE A 317 4.39 -20.86 54.02
C ILE A 317 4.20 -22.11 54.89
N LYS A 318 4.11 -23.29 54.26
CA LYS A 318 3.96 -24.56 54.99
C LYS A 318 5.19 -24.89 55.82
N ASN A 319 6.39 -24.66 55.30
CA ASN A 319 7.64 -24.88 56.03
C ASN A 319 7.79 -23.92 57.22
N GLU A 320 7.44 -22.63 57.04
CA GLU A 320 7.46 -21.66 58.13
C GLU A 320 6.53 -22.07 59.28
N LYS A 321 5.32 -22.51 58.96
CA LYS A 321 4.36 -23.01 59.95
C LYS A 321 4.87 -24.25 60.69
N LEU A 322 5.49 -25.20 59.98
CA LEU A 322 6.03 -26.41 60.60
C LEU A 322 7.14 -26.11 61.61
N ASN A 323 8.02 -25.15 61.29
CA ASN A 323 9.09 -24.74 62.20
C ASN A 323 8.53 -24.09 63.49
N GLN A 324 7.48 -23.26 63.36
CA GLN A 324 6.82 -22.67 64.53
C GLN A 324 6.19 -23.73 65.45
N ASP A 325 5.56 -24.77 64.86
CA ASP A 325 4.98 -25.87 65.64
C ASP A 325 6.05 -26.67 66.40
N ILE A 326 7.23 -26.90 65.79
CA ILE A 326 8.37 -27.57 66.43
C ILE A 326 8.87 -26.77 67.64
N GLU A 327 9.07 -25.46 67.48
CA GLU A 327 9.53 -24.59 68.58
C GLU A 327 8.54 -24.59 69.76
N GLY A 328 7.23 -24.52 69.45
CA GLY A 328 6.17 -24.60 70.46
C GLY A 328 6.23 -25.91 71.27
N LYS A 329 6.39 -27.05 70.59
CA LYS A 329 6.47 -28.37 71.24
C LYS A 329 7.69 -28.55 72.14
N ASN A 330 8.85 -28.01 71.74
CA ASN A 330 10.06 -28.06 72.55
C ASN A 330 9.91 -27.29 73.87
N ARG A 331 9.23 -26.14 73.84
CA ARG A 331 8.96 -25.35 75.05
C ARG A 331 8.05 -26.08 76.04
N GLU A 332 6.99 -26.72 75.54
CA GLU A 332 6.07 -27.54 76.37
C GLU A 332 6.83 -28.67 77.08
N LEU A 333 7.71 -29.37 76.37
CA LEU A 333 8.48 -30.49 76.90
C LEU A 333 9.39 -30.06 78.07
N VAL A 334 10.06 -28.91 77.93
CA VAL A 334 10.97 -28.41 78.96
C VAL A 334 10.20 -27.98 80.23
N ILE A 335 9.08 -27.28 80.06
CA ILE A 335 8.22 -26.87 81.20
C ILE A 335 7.70 -28.09 81.96
N SER A 336 7.24 -29.12 81.24
CA SER A 336 6.78 -30.38 81.82
C SER A 336 7.88 -31.06 82.65
N THR A 337 9.09 -31.15 82.09
CA THR A 337 10.26 -31.73 82.76
C THR A 337 10.61 -30.98 84.06
N MET A 338 10.53 -29.64 84.05
CA MET A 338 10.79 -28.82 85.24
C MET A 338 9.75 -29.03 86.35
N SER A 339 8.47 -29.17 86.00
CA SER A 339 7.40 -29.45 86.96
C SER A 339 7.65 -30.78 87.69
N ILE A 340 8.08 -31.80 86.94
CA ILE A 340 8.43 -33.12 87.50
C ILE A 340 9.60 -33.01 88.49
N ILE A 341 10.67 -32.28 88.13
CA ILE A 341 11.82 -32.08 89.02
C ILE A 341 11.41 -31.39 90.33
N LYS A 342 10.60 -30.32 90.25
CA LYS A 342 10.14 -29.59 91.44
C LYS A 342 9.25 -30.44 92.35
N LYS A 343 8.41 -31.29 91.76
CA LYS A 343 7.59 -32.27 92.50
C LYS A 343 8.50 -33.24 93.27
N ASN A 344 9.57 -33.73 92.65
CA ASN A 344 10.54 -34.62 93.29
C ASN A 344 11.31 -33.93 94.42
N GLU A 345 11.72 -32.66 94.24
CA GLU A 345 12.38 -31.88 95.32
C GLU A 345 11.45 -31.66 96.53
N LEU A 346 10.17 -31.37 96.30
CA LEU A 346 9.19 -31.22 97.38
C LEU A 346 9.01 -32.53 98.17
N LEU A 347 8.88 -33.65 97.46
CA LEU A 347 8.79 -34.99 98.06
C LEU A 347 10.04 -35.32 98.90
N ASN A 348 11.22 -34.97 98.41
CA ASN A 348 12.48 -35.09 99.15
C ASN A 348 12.50 -34.23 100.42
N LYS A 349 11.93 -33.03 100.39
CA LYS A 349 11.83 -32.15 101.57
C LYS A 349 10.85 -32.69 102.61
N ILE A 350 9.68 -33.16 102.17
CA ILE A 350 8.69 -33.85 103.01
C ILE A 350 9.33 -35.09 103.67
N LYS A 351 10.08 -35.89 102.89
CA LYS A 351 10.85 -37.03 103.42
C LYS A 351 11.82 -36.63 104.53
N LYS A 352 12.53 -35.51 104.36
CA LYS A 352 13.52 -35.04 105.32
C LYS A 352 12.85 -34.59 106.63
N GLU A 353 11.73 -33.88 106.55
CA GLU A 353 10.97 -33.46 107.74
C GLU A 353 10.35 -34.65 108.49
N LEU A 354 9.84 -35.65 107.77
CA LEU A 354 9.31 -36.89 108.36
C LEU A 354 10.39 -37.72 109.08
N LYS A 355 11.65 -37.68 108.62
CA LYS A 355 12.78 -38.34 109.30
C LYS A 355 13.17 -37.70 110.64
N SER A 356 12.85 -36.42 110.85
CA SER A 356 13.23 -35.66 112.07
C SER A 356 12.32 -35.88 113.28
N ASN A 357 11.12 -36.45 113.11
CA ASN A 357 10.19 -36.75 114.20
C ASN A 357 10.07 -38.28 114.40
N ARG A 358 11.05 -38.88 115.07
CA ARG A 358 11.01 -40.30 115.42
C ARG A 358 10.20 -40.52 116.69
N SER A 359 8.91 -40.85 116.54
CA SER A 359 8.16 -41.64 117.54
C SER A 359 6.77 -42.11 117.08
N ASN A 360 6.60 -42.58 115.84
CA ASN A 360 5.40 -43.36 115.49
C ASN A 360 5.61 -44.36 114.34
N LYS A 361 4.96 -45.54 114.44
CA LYS A 361 5.11 -46.68 113.53
C LYS A 361 4.49 -46.42 112.14
N ASP A 362 3.57 -45.46 112.04
CA ASP A 362 2.90 -45.05 110.80
C ASP A 362 3.71 -44.08 109.91
N ILE A 363 4.85 -43.56 110.39
CA ILE A 363 5.73 -42.68 109.59
C ILE A 363 6.60 -43.50 108.62
N GLY A 364 6.82 -44.79 108.89
CA GLY A 364 7.63 -45.68 108.04
C GLY A 364 6.99 -45.93 106.67
N SER A 365 5.68 -46.18 106.62
CA SER A 365 4.95 -46.47 105.38
C SER A 365 4.83 -45.25 104.46
N ALA A 366 4.72 -44.04 105.02
CA ALA A 366 4.75 -42.80 104.26
C ALA A 366 6.13 -42.53 103.64
N ILE A 367 7.21 -42.88 104.35
CA ILE A 367 8.58 -42.78 103.81
C ILE A 367 8.79 -43.81 102.68
N ASP A 368 8.27 -45.04 102.81
CA ASP A 368 8.38 -46.07 101.77
C ASP A 368 7.56 -45.76 100.50
N LEU A 369 6.36 -45.17 100.63
CA LEU A 369 5.59 -44.68 99.48
C LEU A 369 6.29 -43.53 98.74
N ILE A 370 6.98 -42.67 99.50
CA ILE A 370 7.84 -41.62 98.96
C ILE A 370 9.06 -42.26 98.29
N ASP A 371 9.68 -43.29 98.85
CA ASP A 371 10.81 -44.00 98.23
C ASP A 371 10.44 -44.79 96.97
N THR A 372 9.22 -45.33 96.89
CA THR A 372 8.73 -46.01 95.68
C THR A 372 8.45 -45.02 94.54
N ASN A 373 8.08 -43.76 94.85
CA ASN A 373 7.78 -42.72 93.86
C ASN A 373 8.94 -41.75 93.59
N LEU A 374 9.95 -41.71 94.46
CA LEU A 374 11.17 -40.95 94.25
C LEU A 374 12.16 -41.79 93.46
N ASN A 375 12.27 -41.51 92.17
CA ASN A 375 13.35 -42.08 91.38
C ASN A 375 14.69 -41.44 91.81
N ASN A 376 15.67 -42.29 92.13
CA ASN A 376 16.95 -41.95 92.79
C ASN A 376 17.66 -40.68 92.28
N ASN A 377 18.16 -39.88 93.23
CA ASN A 377 19.04 -38.70 93.13
C ASN A 377 19.95 -38.62 91.87
N LYS A 378 19.41 -38.14 90.74
CA LYS A 378 20.16 -37.59 89.59
C LYS A 378 19.36 -36.51 88.81
N ASP A 379 18.63 -35.65 89.51
CA ASP A 379 17.75 -34.62 88.88
C ASP A 379 18.47 -33.71 87.88
N TRP A 380 19.75 -33.38 88.14
CA TRP A 380 20.55 -32.58 87.21
C TRP A 380 20.94 -33.35 85.93
N LYS A 381 21.20 -34.65 86.03
CA LYS A 381 21.57 -35.46 84.85
C LYS A 381 20.38 -35.62 83.91
N PHE A 382 19.20 -35.91 84.47
CA PHE A 382 17.97 -36.02 83.70
C PHE A 382 17.57 -34.67 83.08
N PHE A 383 17.67 -33.57 83.83
CA PHE A 383 17.48 -32.24 83.28
C PHE A 383 18.45 -31.97 82.12
N LYS A 384 19.74 -32.29 82.28
CA LYS A 384 20.74 -32.07 81.23
C LYS A 384 20.45 -32.89 79.98
N GLU A 385 20.04 -34.15 80.12
CA GLU A 385 19.64 -34.99 78.98
C GLU A 385 18.39 -34.47 78.27
N ALA A 386 17.35 -34.10 79.02
CA ALA A 386 16.13 -33.51 78.46
C ALA A 386 16.39 -32.14 77.80
N PHE A 387 17.23 -31.31 78.41
CA PHE A 387 17.64 -30.02 77.85
C PHE A 387 18.47 -30.20 76.59
N ASN A 388 19.46 -31.11 76.57
CA ASN A 388 20.26 -31.39 75.38
C ASN A 388 19.45 -32.00 74.22
N ASN A 389 18.31 -32.64 74.49
CA ASN A 389 17.38 -33.03 73.43
C ASN A 389 16.63 -31.84 72.82
N ALA A 390 16.35 -30.80 73.62
CA ALA A 390 15.68 -29.59 73.15
C ALA A 390 16.64 -28.55 72.55
N ASP A 391 17.87 -28.47 73.05
CA ASP A 391 18.94 -27.57 72.61
C ASP A 391 20.30 -28.27 72.72
N LYS A 392 20.67 -28.99 71.66
CA LYS A 392 21.77 -29.97 71.63
C LYS A 392 23.15 -29.36 71.79
N ASP A 393 23.33 -28.11 71.38
CA ASP A 393 24.66 -27.50 71.26
C ASP A 393 24.95 -26.43 72.32
N PHE A 394 23.92 -25.91 73.00
CA PHE A 394 24.07 -24.79 73.92
C PHE A 394 25.07 -25.06 75.05
N MET A 395 24.94 -26.22 75.72
CA MET A 395 25.78 -26.56 76.89
C MET A 395 27.27 -26.67 76.51
N ASP A 396 27.56 -27.18 75.32
CA ASP A 396 28.92 -27.36 74.84
C ASP A 396 29.51 -26.03 74.37
N LYS A 397 28.71 -25.21 73.65
CA LYS A 397 29.13 -23.87 73.21
C LYS A 397 29.44 -22.92 74.36
N ILE A 398 28.56 -22.84 75.36
CA ILE A 398 28.76 -21.90 76.48
C ILE A 398 29.94 -22.31 77.38
N LYS A 399 30.16 -23.62 77.55
CA LYS A 399 31.28 -24.14 78.32
C LYS A 399 32.61 -23.96 77.57
N ALA A 400 32.60 -24.06 76.24
CA ALA A 400 33.77 -23.76 75.42
C ALA A 400 34.13 -22.27 75.48
N ALA A 401 33.12 -21.39 75.45
CA ALA A 401 33.33 -19.94 75.51
C ALA A 401 33.72 -19.43 76.90
N HIS A 402 33.23 -20.07 77.97
CA HIS A 402 33.51 -19.70 79.36
C HIS A 402 33.92 -20.93 80.18
N PRO A 403 35.20 -21.36 80.09
CA PRO A 403 35.70 -22.58 80.75
C PRO A 403 35.58 -22.54 82.28
N ASP A 404 35.57 -21.34 82.86
CA ASP A 404 35.57 -21.12 84.31
C ASP A 404 34.19 -21.35 84.96
N LEU A 405 33.13 -21.57 84.18
CA LEU A 405 31.79 -21.80 84.71
C LEU A 405 31.72 -23.13 85.47
N THR A 406 31.22 -23.08 86.70
CA THR A 406 30.98 -24.30 87.48
C THR A 406 29.73 -25.01 86.97
N PRO A 407 29.55 -26.30 87.30
CA PRO A 407 28.31 -27.03 86.96
C PRO A 407 27.02 -26.32 87.43
N ASN A 408 27.07 -25.59 88.56
CA ASN A 408 25.94 -24.82 89.06
C ASN A 408 25.68 -23.54 88.25
N ASP A 409 26.71 -22.94 87.66
CA ASP A 409 26.55 -21.80 86.75
C ASP A 409 25.99 -22.26 85.41
N LEU A 410 26.44 -23.41 84.88
CA LEU A 410 25.86 -24.01 83.68
C LEU A 410 24.36 -24.34 83.87
N LYS A 411 23.99 -24.86 85.05
CA LYS A 411 22.58 -25.03 85.45
C LYS A 411 21.81 -23.72 85.44
N PHE A 412 22.42 -22.65 85.93
CA PHE A 412 21.81 -21.32 85.92
C PHE A 412 21.67 -20.75 84.50
N CYS A 413 22.68 -20.93 83.64
CA CYS A 413 22.64 -20.54 82.23
C CYS A 413 21.54 -21.28 81.46
N ALA A 414 21.31 -22.56 81.75
CA ALA A 414 20.21 -23.32 81.15
C ALA A 414 18.85 -22.70 81.50
N TYR A 415 18.65 -22.27 82.75
CA TYR A 415 17.42 -21.58 83.14
C TYR A 415 17.25 -20.23 82.45
N LEU A 416 18.35 -19.50 82.21
CA LEU A 416 18.33 -18.26 81.43
C LEU A 416 18.04 -18.51 79.95
N ARG A 417 18.60 -19.59 79.36
CA ARG A 417 18.39 -20.01 77.97
C ARG A 417 16.94 -20.40 77.70
N LEU A 418 16.27 -20.94 78.71
CA LEU A 418 14.83 -21.22 78.69
C LEU A 418 13.96 -19.98 78.98
N ASN A 419 14.59 -18.80 79.03
CA ASN A 419 13.97 -17.51 79.27
C ASN A 419 13.11 -17.46 80.54
N LEU A 420 13.52 -18.18 81.60
CA LEU A 420 12.82 -18.14 82.87
C LEU A 420 13.06 -16.81 83.60
N SER A 421 12.01 -16.28 84.22
CA SER A 421 12.10 -15.09 85.06
C SER A 421 12.73 -15.42 86.42
N SER A 422 13.26 -14.42 87.12
CA SER A 422 13.84 -14.63 88.46
C SER A 422 12.82 -15.14 89.49
N LYS A 423 11.53 -14.85 89.29
CA LYS A 423 10.41 -15.38 90.09
C LYS A 423 10.25 -16.90 89.88
N GLU A 424 10.49 -17.39 88.67
CA GLU A 424 10.39 -18.81 88.32
C GLU A 424 11.66 -19.58 88.72
N MET A 425 12.84 -18.96 88.60
CA MET A 425 14.10 -19.58 88.99
C MET A 425 14.26 -19.75 90.51
N ALA A 426 13.74 -18.82 91.30
CA ALA A 426 13.91 -18.84 92.76
C ALA A 426 13.42 -20.14 93.42
N PRO A 427 12.20 -20.63 93.12
CA PRO A 427 11.76 -21.95 93.56
C PRO A 427 12.65 -23.11 93.07
N LEU A 428 13.13 -23.06 91.83
CA LEU A 428 13.93 -24.14 91.21
C LEU A 428 15.35 -24.24 91.77
N LEU A 429 15.85 -23.15 92.33
CA LEU A 429 17.18 -23.08 92.95
C LEU A 429 17.09 -23.20 94.48
N ASN A 430 15.88 -23.33 95.03
CA ASN A 430 15.59 -23.32 96.47
C ASN A 430 16.26 -22.15 97.21
N ILE A 431 16.20 -20.96 96.61
CA ILE A 431 16.75 -19.71 97.17
C ILE A 431 15.74 -18.57 96.98
N SER A 432 15.91 -17.47 97.73
CA SER A 432 15.05 -16.30 97.56
C SER A 432 15.26 -15.63 96.19
N ILE A 433 14.24 -14.93 95.68
CA ILE A 433 14.34 -14.13 94.44
C ILE A 433 15.54 -13.17 94.50
N LYS A 434 15.78 -12.54 95.66
CA LYS A 434 16.94 -11.68 95.91
C LYS A 434 18.28 -12.42 95.75
N SER A 435 18.33 -13.69 96.11
CA SER A 435 19.51 -14.55 95.92
C SER A 435 19.72 -14.92 94.46
N VAL A 436 18.64 -15.08 93.68
CA VAL A 436 18.71 -15.26 92.22
C VAL A 436 19.31 -14.02 91.55
N GLU A 437 18.82 -12.83 91.90
CA GLU A 437 19.38 -11.57 91.37
C GLU A 437 20.87 -11.41 91.73
N THR A 438 21.25 -11.76 92.96
CA THR A 438 22.65 -11.76 93.37
C THR A 438 23.48 -12.77 92.56
N LYS A 439 22.92 -13.95 92.25
CA LYS A 439 23.55 -14.93 91.34
C LYS A 439 23.68 -14.39 89.92
N ARG A 440 22.66 -13.71 89.37
CA ARG A 440 22.74 -13.06 88.04
C ARG A 440 23.87 -12.05 88.00
N TYR A 441 24.00 -11.23 89.03
CA TYR A 441 25.10 -10.26 89.15
C TYR A 441 26.48 -10.94 89.19
N ARG A 442 26.63 -12.01 89.99
CA ARG A 442 27.89 -12.78 90.06
C ARG A 442 28.22 -13.46 88.74
N LEU A 443 27.22 -14.06 88.08
CA LEU A 443 27.40 -14.67 86.77
C LEU A 443 27.80 -13.64 85.72
N ARG A 444 27.16 -12.46 85.72
CA ARG A 444 27.52 -11.34 84.84
C ARG A 444 28.97 -10.92 84.99
N LYS A 445 29.47 -10.82 86.23
CA LYS A 445 30.89 -10.55 86.50
C LYS A 445 31.82 -11.66 86.01
N ARG A 446 31.44 -12.93 86.15
CA ARG A 446 32.24 -14.08 85.66
C ARG A 446 32.24 -14.19 84.14
N LEU A 447 31.19 -13.74 83.48
CA LEU A 447 31.09 -13.68 82.02
C LEU A 447 31.70 -12.40 81.43
N HIS A 448 32.31 -11.54 82.27
CA HIS A 448 32.93 -10.27 81.86
C HIS A 448 31.99 -9.32 81.09
N LEU A 449 30.70 -9.29 81.44
CA LEU A 449 29.70 -8.43 80.79
C LEU A 449 29.67 -7.03 81.41
N ASN A 450 29.55 -5.98 80.57
CA ASN A 450 29.38 -4.60 81.04
C ASN A 450 28.02 -4.41 81.70
N HIS A 451 27.81 -3.29 82.43
CA HIS A 451 26.58 -3.01 83.19
C HIS A 451 25.31 -2.81 82.30
N ASP A 452 25.49 -2.57 81.00
CA ASP A 452 24.37 -2.33 80.08
C ASP A 452 23.98 -3.57 79.25
N ASP A 453 24.84 -4.60 79.19
CA ASP A 453 24.58 -5.83 78.45
C ASP A 453 23.54 -6.78 79.10
N SER A 454 22.42 -7.04 78.43
CA SER A 454 21.44 -8.02 78.92
C SER A 454 22.05 -9.43 79.01
N LEU A 455 22.20 -9.94 80.24
CA LEU A 455 22.67 -11.28 80.52
C LEU A 455 21.85 -12.35 79.77
N VAL A 456 20.53 -12.18 79.66
CA VAL A 456 19.66 -13.14 78.95
C VAL A 456 19.97 -13.13 77.46
N ASN A 457 20.03 -11.95 76.84
CA ASN A 457 20.30 -11.85 75.40
C ASN A 457 21.69 -12.38 75.05
N TYR A 458 22.67 -12.22 75.93
CA TYR A 458 24.00 -12.80 75.76
C TYR A 458 23.95 -14.33 75.78
N ILE A 459 23.24 -14.92 76.75
CA ILE A 459 23.06 -16.37 76.85
C ILE A 459 22.29 -16.92 75.65
N LEU A 460 21.30 -16.19 75.13
CA LEU A 460 20.51 -16.58 73.96
C LEU A 460 21.31 -16.60 72.62
N LYS A 461 22.55 -16.10 72.60
CA LYS A 461 23.40 -16.12 71.38
C LYS A 461 24.18 -17.42 71.19
N PHE A 462 24.40 -18.18 72.27
CA PHE A 462 24.97 -19.53 72.22
C PHE A 462 23.87 -20.52 71.85
#